data_AF-A0A2X3CKM3-F1
#
_entry.id   AF-A0A2X3CKM3-F1
#
_cell.length_a   1.000
_cell.length_b   1.000
_cell.length_c   1.000
_cell.angle_alpha   90.00
_cell.angle_beta   90.00
_cell.angle_gamma   90.00
#
_symmetry.space_group_name_H-M   'P 1'
#
loop_
_entity.id
_entity.type
_entity.pdbx_description
1 polymer ?
#
loop_
_entity_poly.entity_id
_entity_poly.type
_entity_poly.pdbx_seq_one_letter_code
_entity_poly.pdbx_strand_id
1 'polypeptide(L)'
;MNALRLMNVLALLLILLPWRAQAAEADDFVAASRSQQAQLLTQWAAAPQADRLPLLRALTTESLVMDDGKHAFRTRQGGLQPLGAVAAPQGETRPVRLTNRLRNLAAGALASHLILSDNVTERASAARTLQREATPAMAALLQQRLQAETDDNVRGLLEVALARLQLAQPEASARLAAVTLLGHSADPETQALLIPFTDAQHEPDAAVREAASDSLQKIKHRLLLGDLLGQAFMGLSLGSVLLLAALGLAITYGLLG
;
A
#
# COMPACT_ATOMS: atom_id res chain seq x y z
N MET A 1 -14.00 48.03 -26.40
CA MET A 1 -13.04 47.41 -25.45
C MET A 1 -13.65 47.53 -24.07
N ASN A 2 -14.30 46.52 -23.47
CA ASN A 2 -13.66 45.79 -22.36
C ASN A 2 -14.43 44.53 -21.91
N ALA A 3 -15.59 44.19 -22.51
CA ALA A 3 -16.37 43.02 -22.09
C ALA A 3 -15.64 41.68 -22.36
N LEU A 4 -15.00 41.56 -23.53
CA LEU A 4 -14.21 40.35 -23.89
C LEU A 4 -12.97 40.18 -23.01
N ARG A 5 -12.32 41.29 -22.59
CA ARG A 5 -11.17 41.26 -21.68
C ARG A 5 -11.58 40.93 -20.25
N LEU A 6 -12.71 41.45 -19.78
CA LEU A 6 -13.24 41.14 -18.45
C LEU A 6 -13.63 39.65 -18.34
N MET A 7 -14.25 39.10 -19.40
CA MET A 7 -14.64 37.69 -19.45
C MET A 7 -13.44 36.74 -19.53
N ASN A 8 -12.38 37.11 -20.25
CA ASN A 8 -11.11 36.36 -20.24
C ASN A 8 -10.41 36.41 -18.88
N VAL A 9 -10.45 37.54 -18.16
CA VAL A 9 -9.88 37.65 -16.82
C VAL A 9 -10.68 36.82 -15.81
N LEU A 10 -12.01 36.80 -15.91
CA LEU A 10 -12.86 35.97 -15.05
C LEU A 10 -12.65 34.47 -15.31
N ALA A 11 -12.49 34.07 -16.57
CA ALA A 11 -12.16 32.69 -16.95
C ALA A 11 -10.76 32.27 -16.46
N LEU A 12 -9.76 33.16 -16.54
CA LEU A 12 -8.43 32.93 -15.99
C LEU A 12 -8.44 32.82 -14.45
N LEU A 13 -9.28 33.60 -13.75
CA LEU A 13 -9.48 33.50 -12.31
C LEU A 13 -10.13 32.17 -11.89
N LEU A 14 -11.10 31.69 -12.67
CA LEU A 14 -11.74 30.37 -12.46
C LEU A 14 -10.78 29.19 -12.70
N ILE A 15 -9.81 29.34 -13.60
CA ILE A 15 -8.78 28.32 -13.86
C ILE A 15 -7.67 28.32 -12.78
N LEU A 16 -7.42 29.47 -12.12
CA LEU A 16 -6.40 29.59 -11.05
C LEU A 16 -6.92 29.23 -9.66
N LEU A 17 -8.25 29.26 -9.45
CA LEU A 17 -8.91 28.84 -8.21
C LEU A 17 -8.63 27.38 -7.79
N PRO A 18 -8.69 26.36 -8.67
CA PRO A 18 -8.40 24.98 -8.27
C PRO A 18 -6.96 24.79 -7.78
N TRP A 19 -6.00 25.51 -8.37
CA TRP A 19 -4.58 25.39 -7.99
C TRP A 19 -4.30 25.90 -6.57
N ARG A 20 -5.00 26.96 -6.13
CA ARG A 20 -4.86 27.48 -4.76
C ARG A 20 -5.53 26.61 -3.70
N ALA A 21 -6.62 25.92 -4.05
CA ALA A 21 -7.27 24.97 -3.14
C ALA A 21 -6.40 23.71 -2.92
N GLN A 22 -5.62 23.29 -3.92
CA GLN A 22 -4.79 22.08 -3.87
C GLN A 22 -3.53 22.24 -3.01
N ALA A 23 -2.90 23.42 -3.02
CA ALA A 23 -1.75 23.71 -2.17
C ALA A 23 -2.11 23.84 -0.68
N ALA A 24 -3.40 24.04 -0.36
CA ALA A 24 -3.87 24.13 1.02
C ALA A 24 -3.90 22.77 1.74
N GLU A 25 -4.08 21.65 1.03
CA GLU A 25 -4.32 20.35 1.70
C GLU A 25 -3.12 19.84 2.50
N ALA A 26 -1.89 20.15 2.05
CA ALA A 26 -0.68 19.78 2.77
C ALA A 26 -0.51 20.60 4.06
N ASP A 27 -0.81 21.89 3.99
CA ASP A 27 -0.79 22.82 5.13
C ASP A 27 -1.89 22.46 6.13
N ASP A 28 -3.10 22.19 5.63
CA ASP A 28 -4.24 21.72 6.42
C ASP A 28 -3.91 20.42 7.16
N PHE A 29 -3.20 19.49 6.52
CA PHE A 29 -2.81 18.22 7.14
C PHE A 29 -1.82 18.41 8.30
N VAL A 30 -0.78 19.23 8.12
CA VAL A 30 0.21 19.46 9.18
C VAL A 30 -0.36 20.32 10.31
N ALA A 31 -1.32 21.20 10.00
CA ALA A 31 -2.06 21.99 10.96
C ALA A 31 -3.10 21.19 11.77
N ALA A 32 -3.56 20.07 11.22
CA ALA A 32 -4.63 19.25 11.79
C ALA A 32 -4.20 18.42 13.01
N SER A 33 -5.18 18.13 13.86
CA SER A 33 -5.04 17.15 14.95
C SER A 33 -4.84 15.73 14.42
N ARG A 34 -4.36 14.80 15.27
CA ARG A 34 -4.11 13.41 14.87
C ARG A 34 -5.36 12.67 14.40
N SER A 35 -6.52 12.96 14.99
CA SER A 35 -7.80 12.39 14.56
C SER A 35 -8.22 12.91 13.19
N GLN A 36 -8.06 14.22 12.95
CA GLN A 36 -8.33 14.84 11.66
C GLN A 36 -7.36 14.36 10.58
N GLN A 37 -6.07 14.20 10.89
CA GLN A 37 -5.08 13.60 9.97
C GLN A 37 -5.52 12.19 9.54
N ALA A 38 -6.01 11.36 10.47
CA ALA A 38 -6.51 10.03 10.13
C ALA A 38 -7.75 10.09 9.23
N GLN A 39 -8.67 11.05 9.46
CA GLN A 39 -9.84 11.26 8.63
C GLN A 39 -9.44 11.70 7.21
N LEU A 40 -8.53 12.67 7.09
CA LEU A 40 -8.00 13.13 5.81
C LEU A 40 -7.39 11.97 5.01
N LEU A 41 -6.49 11.19 5.62
CA LEU A 41 -5.88 10.04 4.94
C LEU A 41 -6.91 9.01 4.48
N THR A 42 -7.95 8.76 5.28
CA THR A 42 -9.03 7.83 4.91
C THR A 42 -9.83 8.35 3.71
N GLN A 43 -10.15 9.66 3.71
CA GLN A 43 -10.88 10.29 2.60
C GLN A 43 -10.04 10.32 1.32
N TRP A 44 -8.76 10.67 1.43
CA TRP A 44 -7.85 10.70 0.30
C TRP A 44 -7.61 9.30 -0.28
N ALA A 45 -7.59 8.26 0.57
CA ALA A 45 -7.46 6.89 0.11
C ALA A 45 -8.68 6.41 -0.72
N ALA A 46 -9.88 6.92 -0.42
CA ALA A 46 -11.10 6.58 -1.14
C ALA A 46 -11.24 7.35 -2.47
N ALA A 47 -10.63 8.55 -2.56
CA ALA A 47 -10.70 9.42 -3.74
C ALA A 47 -9.31 9.92 -4.15
N PRO A 48 -8.52 9.09 -4.86
CA PRO A 48 -7.15 9.43 -5.19
C PRO A 48 -7.05 10.63 -6.16
N GLN A 49 -6.09 11.52 -5.89
CA GLN A 49 -5.82 12.69 -6.73
C GLN A 49 -4.30 12.86 -6.90
N ALA A 50 -3.83 12.98 -8.15
CA ALA A 50 -2.40 12.99 -8.47
C ALA A 50 -1.61 14.04 -7.66
N ASP A 51 -2.22 15.19 -7.38
CA ASP A 51 -1.59 16.32 -6.68
C ASP A 51 -1.22 16.00 -5.23
N ARG A 52 -1.82 14.96 -4.61
CA ARG A 52 -1.50 14.52 -3.25
C ARG A 52 -0.26 13.62 -3.17
N LEU A 53 0.20 13.09 -4.30
CA LEU A 53 1.34 12.16 -4.34
C LEU A 53 2.62 12.73 -3.70
N PRO A 54 3.02 14.00 -3.91
CA PRO A 54 4.21 14.55 -3.27
C PRO A 54 4.13 14.53 -1.74
N LEU A 55 2.97 14.86 -1.16
CA LEU A 55 2.71 14.84 0.27
C LEU A 55 2.71 13.41 0.83
N LEU A 56 1.95 12.51 0.20
CA LEU A 56 1.85 11.11 0.63
C LEU A 56 3.22 10.40 0.56
N ARG A 57 4.00 10.66 -0.49
CA ARG A 57 5.39 10.19 -0.56
C ARG A 57 6.21 10.78 0.58
N ALA A 58 6.12 12.08 0.86
CA ALA A 58 6.87 12.71 1.94
C ALA A 58 6.54 12.13 3.33
N LEU A 59 5.26 11.82 3.57
CA LEU A 59 4.77 11.18 4.80
C LEU A 59 5.35 9.78 4.99
N THR A 60 5.27 8.94 3.94
CA THR A 60 5.75 7.55 4.00
C THR A 60 7.28 7.43 4.07
N THR A 61 8.01 8.41 3.52
CA THR A 61 9.48 8.47 3.61
C THR A 61 9.97 9.27 4.81
N GLU A 62 9.08 9.61 5.76
CA GLU A 62 9.39 10.39 6.98
C GLU A 62 10.17 11.69 6.74
N SER A 63 9.93 12.31 5.58
CA SER A 63 10.64 13.52 5.12
C SER A 63 9.81 14.80 5.22
N LEU A 64 8.60 14.71 5.77
CA LEU A 64 7.69 15.83 5.97
C LEU A 64 8.13 16.67 7.18
N VAL A 65 8.28 17.97 6.98
CA VAL A 65 8.53 18.96 8.02
C VAL A 65 7.50 20.08 7.94
N MET A 66 7.28 20.75 9.06
CA MET A 66 6.36 21.87 9.20
C MET A 66 7.09 23.06 9.80
N ASP A 67 6.84 24.27 9.30
CA ASP A 67 7.37 25.52 9.87
C ASP A 67 6.48 26.06 11.02
N ASP A 68 6.86 27.19 11.61
CA ASP A 68 6.06 27.81 12.69
C ASP A 68 4.71 28.36 12.19
N GLY A 69 4.59 28.66 10.89
CA GLY A 69 3.37 29.07 10.20
C GLY A 69 2.42 27.93 9.85
N LYS A 70 2.77 26.68 10.18
CA LYS A 70 2.05 25.45 9.81
C LYS A 70 2.02 25.17 8.30
N HIS A 71 3.07 25.56 7.59
CA HIS A 71 3.25 25.19 6.19
C HIS A 71 4.07 23.92 6.05
N ALA A 72 3.67 23.08 5.10
CA ALA A 72 4.27 21.78 4.84
C ALA A 72 5.42 21.86 3.83
N PHE A 73 6.56 21.26 4.19
CA PHE A 73 7.72 21.11 3.33
C PHE A 73 8.23 19.68 3.33
N ARG A 74 8.89 19.28 2.24
CA ARG A 74 9.62 18.02 2.12
C ARG A 74 11.12 18.28 2.20
N THR A 75 11.82 17.54 3.05
CA THR A 75 13.27 17.52 3.10
C THR A 75 13.85 16.72 1.93
N ARG A 76 14.79 17.29 1.17
CA ARG A 76 15.57 16.62 0.12
C ARG A 76 17.07 16.93 0.26
N GLN A 77 17.90 16.11 -0.40
CA GLN A 77 19.31 16.44 -0.62
C GLN A 77 19.38 17.72 -1.46
N GLY A 78 19.69 18.85 -0.84
CA GLY A 78 19.70 20.18 -1.48
C GLY A 78 18.72 21.21 -0.91
N GLY A 79 17.90 20.85 0.09
CA GLY A 79 17.09 21.81 0.84
C GLY A 79 15.63 21.39 1.05
N LEU A 80 14.79 22.38 1.35
CA LEU A 80 13.36 22.20 1.59
C LEU A 80 12.58 22.46 0.30
N GLN A 81 11.70 21.52 -0.05
CA GLN A 81 10.76 21.67 -1.14
C GLN A 81 9.38 21.99 -0.58
N PRO A 82 8.72 23.08 -1.02
CA PRO A 82 7.36 23.38 -0.58
C PRO A 82 6.38 22.30 -1.06
N LEU A 83 5.52 21.87 -0.15
CA LEU A 83 4.36 21.01 -0.45
C LEU A 83 3.05 21.80 -0.32
N GLY A 84 3.09 22.94 0.38
CA GLY A 84 1.95 23.81 0.64
C GLY A 84 1.90 25.09 -0.19
N ALA A 85 1.19 26.09 0.33
CA ALA A 85 0.95 27.35 -0.36
C ALA A 85 2.17 28.29 -0.38
N VAL A 86 3.12 28.11 0.54
CA VAL A 86 4.27 29.02 0.72
C VAL A 86 5.55 28.42 0.14
N ALA A 87 6.30 29.24 -0.62
CA ALA A 87 7.50 28.79 -1.34
C ALA A 87 8.74 28.60 -0.44
N ALA A 88 8.82 29.30 0.70
CA ALA A 88 9.94 29.26 1.63
C ALA A 88 9.44 29.17 3.08
N PRO A 89 10.15 28.44 3.96
CA PRO A 89 9.74 28.27 5.34
C PRO A 89 9.77 29.60 6.11
N GLN A 90 8.80 29.76 6.99
CA GLN A 90 8.78 30.85 7.97
C GLN A 90 9.36 30.34 9.29
N GLY A 91 10.59 30.74 9.59
CA GLY A 91 11.29 30.32 10.80
C GLY A 91 11.89 28.91 10.71
N GLU A 92 12.00 28.24 11.84
CA GLU A 92 12.59 26.89 11.91
C GLU A 92 11.56 25.82 11.54
N THR A 93 12.01 24.81 10.80
CA THR A 93 11.16 23.65 10.46
C THR A 93 11.34 22.52 11.47
N ARG A 94 10.23 21.88 11.85
CA ARG A 94 10.20 20.72 12.76
C ARG A 94 9.63 19.49 12.04
N PRO A 95 10.15 18.28 12.32
CA PRO A 95 9.67 17.06 11.66
C PRO A 95 8.26 16.69 12.08
N VAL A 96 7.41 16.35 11.11
CA VAL A 96 6.05 15.86 11.34
C VAL A 96 6.10 14.35 11.57
N ARG A 97 6.25 13.95 12.83
CA ARG A 97 6.28 12.53 13.19
C ARG A 97 4.90 11.91 13.09
N LEU A 98 4.80 10.70 12.55
CA LEU A 98 3.55 9.93 12.49
C LEU A 98 3.52 8.84 13.57
N THR A 99 2.34 8.55 14.08
CA THR A 99 2.10 7.35 14.89
C THR A 99 2.04 6.13 13.98
N ASN A 100 2.16 4.91 14.54
CA ASN A 100 2.05 3.68 13.73
C ASN A 100 0.73 3.63 12.93
N ARG A 101 -0.38 3.99 13.56
CA ARG A 101 -1.69 4.08 12.91
C ARG A 101 -1.69 5.06 11.71
N LEU A 102 -1.09 6.24 11.87
CA LEU A 102 -1.03 7.21 10.77
C LEU A 102 -0.08 6.79 9.65
N ARG A 103 1.00 6.07 9.96
CA ARG A 103 1.89 5.50 8.93
C ARG A 103 1.16 4.49 8.06
N ASN A 104 0.39 3.59 8.67
CA ASN A 104 -0.43 2.60 7.97
C ASN A 104 -1.47 3.28 7.06
N LEU A 105 -2.21 4.26 7.58
CA LEU A 105 -3.16 5.04 6.79
C LEU A 105 -2.48 5.82 5.65
N ALA A 106 -1.29 6.38 5.89
CA ALA A 106 -0.53 7.08 4.85
C ALA A 106 -0.01 6.12 3.77
N ALA A 107 0.42 4.90 4.16
CA ALA A 107 0.82 3.85 3.23
C ALA A 107 -0.37 3.38 2.37
N GLY A 108 -1.53 3.15 2.98
CA GLY A 108 -2.77 2.80 2.27
C GLY A 108 -3.23 3.92 1.33
N ALA A 109 -3.20 5.18 1.80
CA ALA A 109 -3.52 6.34 0.97
C ALA A 109 -2.53 6.46 -0.21
N LEU A 110 -1.22 6.36 0.01
CA LEU A 110 -0.24 6.37 -1.08
C LEU A 110 -0.50 5.24 -2.09
N ALA A 111 -0.73 4.02 -1.60
CA ALA A 111 -0.98 2.87 -2.47
C ALA A 111 -2.25 3.05 -3.31
N SER A 112 -3.31 3.61 -2.75
CA SER A 112 -4.54 3.95 -3.50
C SER A 112 -4.31 4.95 -4.64
N HIS A 113 -3.29 5.81 -4.53
CA HIS A 113 -2.92 6.72 -5.60
C HIS A 113 -2.03 6.04 -6.63
N LEU A 114 -1.08 5.23 -6.17
CA LEU A 114 -0.15 4.51 -7.05
C LEU A 114 -0.82 3.39 -7.86
N ILE A 115 -1.96 2.85 -7.41
CA ILE A 115 -2.72 1.85 -8.17
C ILE A 115 -3.29 2.40 -9.49
N LEU A 116 -3.39 3.73 -9.62
CA LEU A 116 -3.81 4.42 -10.83
C LEU A 116 -2.64 4.78 -11.77
N SER A 117 -1.40 4.40 -11.42
CA SER A 117 -0.21 4.69 -12.23
C SER A 117 -0.23 3.94 -13.56
N ASP A 118 0.33 4.56 -14.60
CA ASP A 118 0.58 3.89 -15.89
C ASP A 118 1.63 2.77 -15.77
N ASN A 119 2.46 2.80 -14.73
CA ASN A 119 3.51 1.82 -14.50
C ASN A 119 2.99 0.57 -13.79
N VAL A 120 3.05 -0.58 -14.46
CA VAL A 120 2.60 -1.88 -13.92
C VAL A 120 3.34 -2.29 -12.64
N THR A 121 4.63 -1.98 -12.53
CA THR A 121 5.42 -2.28 -11.33
C THR A 121 4.95 -1.44 -10.14
N GLU A 122 4.65 -0.16 -10.35
CA GLU A 122 4.06 0.69 -9.31
C GLU A 122 2.69 0.17 -8.89
N ARG A 123 1.82 -0.21 -9.85
CA ARG A 123 0.51 -0.79 -9.54
C ARG A 123 0.60 -2.11 -8.79
N ALA A 124 1.50 -3.02 -9.17
CA ALA A 124 1.70 -4.27 -8.45
C ALA A 124 2.19 -4.04 -7.02
N SER A 125 3.11 -3.10 -6.82
CA SER A 125 3.58 -2.73 -5.48
C SER A 125 2.45 -2.11 -4.64
N ALA A 126 1.63 -1.27 -5.25
CA ALA A 126 0.47 -0.65 -4.62
C ALA A 126 -0.57 -1.69 -4.21
N ALA A 127 -0.92 -2.62 -5.11
CA ALA A 127 -1.87 -3.68 -4.85
C ALA A 127 -1.43 -4.56 -3.66
N ARG A 128 -0.14 -4.91 -3.57
CA ARG A 128 0.39 -5.65 -2.40
C ARG A 128 0.25 -4.88 -1.10
N THR A 129 0.53 -3.57 -1.10
CA THR A 129 0.32 -2.73 0.08
C THR A 129 -1.16 -2.66 0.46
N LEU A 130 -2.04 -2.55 -0.53
CA LEU A 130 -3.49 -2.50 -0.34
C LEU A 130 -4.06 -3.78 0.23
N GLN A 131 -3.43 -4.94 0.04
CA GLN A 131 -3.88 -6.16 0.73
C GLN A 131 -3.87 -6.01 2.26
N ARG A 132 -2.92 -5.27 2.82
CA ARG A 132 -2.84 -5.03 4.27
C ARG A 132 -3.55 -3.75 4.71
N GLU A 133 -3.38 -2.68 3.93
CA GLU A 133 -3.74 -1.33 4.38
C GLU A 133 -5.07 -0.82 3.78
N ALA A 134 -5.74 -1.60 2.92
CA ALA A 134 -7.02 -1.18 2.38
C ALA A 134 -8.08 -1.04 3.48
N THR A 135 -8.90 -0.01 3.35
CA THR A 135 -10.04 0.26 4.22
C THR A 135 -11.35 0.05 3.48
N PRO A 136 -12.47 -0.19 4.17
CA PRO A 136 -13.78 -0.37 3.51
C PRO A 136 -14.17 0.79 2.58
N ALA A 137 -13.75 2.02 2.89
CA ALA A 137 -14.00 3.20 2.07
C ALA A 137 -13.38 3.10 0.66
N MET A 138 -12.39 2.23 0.47
CA MET A 138 -11.66 2.05 -0.78
C MET A 138 -12.26 0.94 -1.66
N ALA A 139 -13.23 0.16 -1.16
CA ALA A 139 -13.75 -1.00 -1.86
C ALA A 139 -14.26 -0.67 -3.28
N ALA A 140 -15.02 0.43 -3.41
CA ALA A 140 -15.55 0.87 -4.71
C ALA A 140 -14.42 1.23 -5.69
N LEU A 141 -13.40 1.97 -5.24
CA LEU A 141 -12.23 2.32 -6.04
C LEU A 141 -11.49 1.06 -6.52
N LEU A 142 -11.23 0.12 -5.62
CA LEU A 142 -10.51 -1.11 -5.95
C LEU A 142 -11.30 -2.00 -6.91
N GLN A 143 -12.62 -2.07 -6.75
CA GLN A 143 -13.49 -2.82 -7.66
C GLN A 143 -13.52 -2.20 -9.07
N GLN A 144 -13.61 -0.87 -9.17
CA GLN A 144 -13.49 -0.16 -10.45
C GLN A 144 -12.12 -0.41 -11.09
N ARG A 145 -11.05 -0.34 -10.29
CA ARG A 145 -9.70 -0.59 -10.80
C ARG A 145 -9.53 -2.02 -11.30
N LEU A 146 -10.05 -3.01 -10.59
CA LEU A 146 -9.99 -4.42 -10.98
C LEU A 146 -10.65 -4.65 -12.35
N GLN A 147 -11.79 -4.01 -12.61
CA GLN A 147 -12.50 -4.11 -13.90
C GLN A 147 -11.70 -3.51 -15.06
N ALA A 148 -10.88 -2.49 -14.79
CA ALA A 148 -10.07 -1.79 -15.77
C ALA A 148 -8.60 -2.25 -15.82
N GLU A 149 -8.20 -3.22 -15.00
CA GLU A 149 -6.82 -3.72 -14.98
C GLU A 149 -6.63 -4.78 -16.07
N THR A 150 -5.50 -4.69 -16.76
CA THR A 150 -5.15 -5.59 -17.88
C THR A 150 -4.06 -6.58 -17.51
N ASP A 151 -3.21 -6.24 -16.54
CA ASP A 151 -2.16 -7.12 -16.05
C ASP A 151 -2.72 -8.17 -15.08
N ASP A 152 -2.60 -9.45 -15.44
CA ASP A 152 -3.17 -10.55 -14.66
C ASP A 152 -2.57 -10.66 -13.24
N ASN A 153 -1.30 -10.32 -13.07
CA ASN A 153 -0.68 -10.32 -11.75
C ASN A 153 -1.25 -9.19 -10.87
N VAL A 154 -1.42 -7.97 -11.39
CA VAL A 154 -2.08 -6.89 -10.64
C VAL A 154 -3.54 -7.22 -10.34
N ARG A 155 -4.27 -7.85 -11.29
CA ARG A 155 -5.64 -8.32 -11.07
C ARG A 155 -5.73 -9.29 -9.90
N GLY A 156 -4.89 -10.32 -9.87
CA GLY A 156 -4.85 -11.28 -8.76
C GLY A 156 -4.54 -10.61 -7.42
N LEU A 157 -3.62 -9.63 -7.41
CA LEU A 157 -3.31 -8.87 -6.19
C LEU A 157 -4.49 -8.01 -5.70
N LEU A 158 -5.25 -7.41 -6.62
CA LEU A 158 -6.46 -6.63 -6.32
C LEU A 158 -7.61 -7.51 -5.83
N GLU A 159 -7.80 -8.68 -6.42
CA GLU A 159 -8.79 -9.67 -5.97
C GLU A 159 -8.55 -10.09 -4.53
N VAL A 160 -7.30 -10.36 -4.16
CA VAL A 160 -6.91 -10.66 -2.76
C VAL A 160 -7.21 -9.47 -1.85
N ALA A 161 -6.89 -8.24 -2.26
CA ALA A 161 -7.16 -7.05 -1.46
C ALA A 161 -8.68 -6.86 -1.21
N LEU A 162 -9.51 -7.05 -2.24
CA LEU A 162 -10.97 -6.98 -2.13
C LEU A 162 -11.52 -8.11 -1.26
N ALA A 163 -11.03 -9.34 -1.40
CA ALA A 163 -11.44 -10.46 -0.57
C ALA A 163 -11.16 -10.20 0.92
N ARG A 164 -10.00 -9.61 1.26
CA ARG A 164 -9.69 -9.23 2.64
C ARG A 164 -10.69 -8.19 3.19
N LEU A 165 -11.16 -7.25 2.37
CA LEU A 165 -12.21 -6.31 2.77
C LEU A 165 -13.57 -7.00 2.98
N GLN A 166 -13.89 -7.99 2.15
CA GLN A 166 -15.14 -8.74 2.22
C GLN A 166 -15.26 -9.60 3.49
N LEU A 167 -14.14 -10.01 4.10
CA LEU A 167 -14.16 -10.73 5.37
C LEU A 167 -14.80 -9.94 6.53
N ALA A 168 -14.76 -8.61 6.46
CA ALA A 168 -15.38 -7.74 7.47
C ALA A 168 -16.86 -7.41 7.16
N GLN A 169 -17.42 -7.91 6.05
CA GLN A 169 -18.80 -7.65 5.67
C GLN A 169 -19.80 -8.51 6.48
N PRO A 170 -20.98 -7.96 6.81
CA PRO A 170 -22.00 -8.70 7.57
C PRO A 170 -22.64 -9.85 6.78
N GLU A 171 -22.55 -9.86 5.45
CA GLU A 171 -23.09 -10.90 4.58
C GLU A 171 -22.23 -12.17 4.61
N ALA A 172 -22.81 -13.30 5.03
CA ALA A 172 -22.12 -14.60 5.08
C ALA A 172 -21.63 -15.07 3.69
N SER A 173 -22.39 -14.80 2.63
CA SER A 173 -22.00 -15.14 1.27
C SER A 173 -20.74 -14.40 0.80
N ALA A 174 -20.58 -13.13 1.18
CA ALA A 174 -19.38 -12.35 0.89
C ALA A 174 -18.17 -12.91 1.63
N ARG A 175 -18.34 -13.24 2.92
CA ARG A 175 -17.28 -13.87 3.72
C ARG A 175 -16.90 -15.26 3.19
N LEU A 176 -17.87 -16.07 2.76
CA LEU A 176 -17.63 -17.39 2.15
C LEU A 176 -16.79 -17.27 0.86
N ALA A 177 -17.16 -16.34 -0.02
CA ALA A 177 -16.40 -16.09 -1.24
C ALA A 177 -14.97 -15.63 -0.94
N ALA A 178 -14.82 -14.74 0.05
CA ALA A 178 -13.54 -14.22 0.49
C ALA A 178 -12.62 -15.31 1.06
N VAL A 179 -13.09 -16.14 2.01
CA VAL A 179 -12.26 -17.21 2.59
C VAL A 179 -11.82 -18.21 1.51
N THR A 180 -12.72 -18.55 0.58
CA THR A 180 -12.44 -19.45 -0.53
C THR A 180 -11.38 -18.88 -1.48
N LEU A 181 -11.49 -17.60 -1.82
CA LEU A 181 -10.51 -16.92 -2.69
C LEU A 181 -9.14 -16.88 -2.00
N LEU A 182 -9.10 -16.46 -0.74
CA LEU A 182 -7.88 -16.37 0.05
C LEU A 182 -7.19 -17.72 0.28
N GLY A 183 -7.95 -18.83 0.24
CA GLY A 183 -7.42 -20.19 0.28
C GLY A 183 -6.49 -20.58 -0.88
N HIS A 184 -6.44 -19.80 -1.95
CA HIS A 184 -5.50 -19.99 -3.06
C HIS A 184 -4.13 -19.34 -2.79
N SER A 185 -4.02 -18.54 -1.74
CA SER A 185 -2.80 -17.86 -1.34
C SER A 185 -1.71 -18.84 -0.90
N ALA A 186 -0.46 -18.41 -1.00
CA ALA A 186 0.71 -19.09 -0.43
C ALA A 186 1.44 -18.15 0.56
N ASP A 187 0.68 -17.28 1.22
CA ASP A 187 1.19 -16.26 2.14
C ASP A 187 0.85 -16.59 3.60
N PRO A 188 1.84 -16.65 4.51
CA PRO A 188 1.62 -16.85 5.94
C PRO A 188 0.72 -15.79 6.59
N GLU A 189 0.73 -14.54 6.12
CA GLU A 189 -0.18 -13.51 6.68
C GLU A 189 -1.64 -13.84 6.37
N THR A 190 -1.92 -14.36 5.17
CA THR A 190 -3.26 -14.82 4.79
C THR A 190 -3.71 -15.99 5.66
N GLN A 191 -2.80 -16.91 6.01
CA GLN A 191 -3.09 -17.98 6.96
C GLN A 191 -3.51 -17.42 8.32
N ALA A 192 -2.71 -16.51 8.90
CA ALA A 192 -3.00 -15.91 10.21
C ALA A 192 -4.36 -15.19 10.23
N LEU A 193 -4.71 -14.55 9.12
CA LEU A 193 -5.97 -13.83 8.96
C LEU A 193 -7.20 -14.76 8.84
N LEU A 194 -7.06 -15.97 8.31
CA LEU A 194 -8.16 -16.92 8.19
C LEU A 194 -8.41 -17.77 9.45
N ILE A 195 -7.44 -17.86 10.37
CA ILE A 195 -7.59 -18.66 11.62
C ILE A 195 -8.85 -18.29 12.42
N PRO A 196 -9.13 -17.00 12.71
CA PRO A 196 -10.32 -16.62 13.46
C PRO A 196 -11.62 -17.09 12.81
N PHE A 197 -11.69 -17.17 11.48
CA PHE A 197 -12.89 -17.59 10.73
C PHE A 197 -13.24 -19.07 10.88
N THR A 198 -12.43 -19.87 11.57
CA THR A 198 -12.77 -21.26 11.94
C THR A 198 -13.53 -21.37 13.25
N ASP A 199 -13.56 -20.30 14.06
CA ASP A 199 -14.19 -20.29 15.38
C ASP A 199 -15.63 -19.74 15.29
N ALA A 200 -16.58 -20.40 15.96
CA ALA A 200 -17.96 -19.97 16.06
C ALA A 200 -18.14 -18.64 16.81
N GLN A 201 -17.17 -18.25 17.66
CA GLN A 201 -17.19 -16.94 18.33
C GLN A 201 -16.95 -15.78 17.36
N HIS A 202 -16.18 -16.01 16.29
CA HIS A 202 -15.86 -15.00 15.30
C HIS A 202 -16.77 -15.09 14.07
N GLU A 203 -17.04 -16.31 13.60
CA GLU A 203 -17.84 -16.58 12.42
C GLU A 203 -19.09 -17.39 12.78
N PRO A 204 -20.28 -16.77 12.80
CA PRO A 204 -21.51 -17.46 13.14
C PRO A 204 -21.94 -18.48 12.07
N ASP A 205 -21.60 -18.28 10.80
CA ASP A 205 -22.03 -19.13 9.70
C ASP A 205 -21.20 -20.41 9.59
N ALA A 206 -21.84 -21.58 9.63
CA ALA A 206 -21.15 -22.87 9.60
C ALA A 206 -20.43 -23.16 8.27
N ALA A 207 -21.02 -22.74 7.14
CA ALA A 207 -20.42 -22.97 5.82
C ALA A 207 -19.17 -22.11 5.63
N VAL A 208 -19.17 -20.87 6.16
CA VAL A 208 -17.97 -20.03 6.15
C VAL A 208 -16.85 -20.66 7.01
N ARG A 209 -17.17 -21.21 8.19
CA ARG A 209 -16.17 -21.90 9.03
C ARG A 209 -15.56 -23.12 8.37
N GLU A 210 -16.38 -23.92 7.68
CA GLU A 210 -15.91 -25.08 6.91
C GLU A 210 -14.99 -24.64 5.76
N ALA A 211 -15.42 -23.66 4.97
CA ALA A 211 -14.64 -23.11 3.87
C ALA A 211 -13.31 -22.48 4.35
N ALA A 212 -13.31 -21.82 5.50
CA ALA A 212 -12.10 -21.28 6.14
C ALA A 212 -11.12 -22.40 6.55
N SER A 213 -11.64 -23.48 7.13
CA SER A 213 -10.84 -24.65 7.53
C SER A 213 -10.18 -25.33 6.33
N ASP A 214 -10.93 -25.55 5.26
CA ASP A 214 -10.42 -26.11 4.01
C ASP A 214 -9.37 -25.20 3.36
N SER A 215 -9.62 -23.90 3.36
CA SER A 215 -8.70 -22.90 2.82
C SER A 215 -7.38 -22.87 3.60
N LEU A 216 -7.44 -22.97 4.92
CA LEU A 216 -6.24 -23.07 5.77
C LEU A 216 -5.43 -24.34 5.49
N GLN A 217 -6.08 -25.48 5.25
CA GLN A 217 -5.37 -26.71 4.88
C GLN A 217 -4.65 -26.56 3.54
N LYS A 218 -5.29 -25.96 2.54
CA LYS A 218 -4.69 -25.67 1.23
C LYS A 218 -3.47 -24.76 1.34
N ILE A 219 -3.58 -23.67 2.12
CA ILE A 219 -2.47 -22.74 2.35
C ILE A 219 -1.30 -23.47 3.03
N LYS A 220 -1.57 -24.22 4.12
CA LYS A 220 -0.54 -24.99 4.84
C LYS A 220 0.20 -25.96 3.92
N HIS A 221 -0.53 -26.69 3.09
CA HIS A 221 0.08 -27.63 2.15
C HIS A 221 1.01 -26.95 1.15
N ARG A 222 0.59 -25.80 0.59
CA ARG A 222 1.42 -25.00 -0.33
C ARG A 222 2.67 -24.45 0.34
N LEU A 223 2.54 -23.94 1.57
CA LEU A 223 3.68 -23.45 2.35
C LEU A 223 4.70 -24.56 2.63
N LEU A 224 4.23 -25.74 3.06
CA LEU A 224 5.09 -26.90 3.31
C LEU A 224 5.83 -27.37 2.05
N LEU A 225 5.15 -27.40 0.90
CA LEU A 225 5.78 -27.71 -0.38
C LEU A 225 6.84 -26.69 -0.76
N GLY A 226 6.56 -25.40 -0.56
CA GLY A 226 7.50 -24.31 -0.80
C GLY A 226 8.74 -24.42 0.08
N ASP A 227 8.56 -24.67 1.38
CA ASP A 227 9.64 -24.84 2.35
C ASP A 227 10.54 -26.03 2.00
N LEU A 228 9.94 -27.17 1.62
CA LEU A 228 10.69 -28.37 1.24
C LEU A 228 11.55 -28.13 -0.01
N LEU A 229 10.98 -27.48 -1.03
CA LEU A 229 11.71 -27.12 -2.26
C LEU A 229 12.83 -26.12 -1.97
N GLY A 230 12.56 -25.12 -1.13
CA GLY A 230 13.57 -24.14 -0.70
C GLY A 230 14.73 -24.80 0.03
N GLN A 231 14.45 -25.70 0.98
CA GLN A 231 15.46 -26.45 1.72
C GLN A 231 16.30 -27.35 0.80
N ALA A 232 15.66 -28.04 -0.15
CA ALA A 232 16.38 -28.87 -1.12
C ALA A 232 17.35 -28.03 -1.97
N PHE A 233 16.91 -26.85 -2.43
CA PHE A 233 17.77 -25.94 -3.20
C PHE A 233 18.92 -25.38 -2.37
N MET A 234 18.68 -24.98 -1.13
CA MET A 234 19.74 -24.53 -0.21
C MET A 234 20.75 -25.64 0.07
N GLY A 235 20.29 -26.86 0.30
CA GLY A 235 21.15 -28.04 0.50
C GLY A 235 22.00 -28.33 -0.72
N LEU A 236 21.41 -28.29 -1.92
CA LEU A 236 22.13 -28.47 -3.18
C LEU A 236 23.15 -27.36 -3.44
N SER A 237 22.76 -26.09 -3.20
CA SER A 237 23.63 -24.93 -3.35
C SER A 237 24.84 -25.00 -2.41
N LEU A 238 24.60 -25.24 -1.12
CA LEU A 238 25.66 -25.42 -0.13
C LEU A 238 26.57 -26.61 -0.49
N GLY A 239 25.98 -27.73 -0.89
CA GLY A 239 26.72 -28.91 -1.34
C GLY A 239 27.63 -28.63 -2.54
N SER A 240 27.15 -27.85 -3.52
CA SER A 240 27.94 -27.45 -4.68
C SER A 240 29.11 -26.54 -4.31
N VAL A 241 28.90 -25.59 -3.38
CA VAL A 241 29.97 -24.71 -2.89
C VAL A 241 31.02 -25.52 -2.12
N LEU A 242 30.60 -26.46 -1.27
CA LEU A 242 31.50 -27.34 -0.52
C LEU A 242 32.30 -28.26 -1.45
N LEU A 243 31.69 -28.79 -2.51
CA LEU A 243 32.38 -29.61 -3.52
C LEU A 243 33.46 -28.80 -4.25
N LEU A 244 33.13 -27.57 -4.69
CA LEU A 244 34.09 -26.67 -5.32
C LEU A 244 35.24 -26.28 -4.38
N ALA A 245 34.93 -26.04 -3.10
CA ALA A 245 35.94 -25.75 -2.09
C ALA A 245 36.87 -26.95 -1.85
N ALA A 246 36.32 -28.16 -1.73
CA ALA A 246 37.09 -29.39 -1.57
C ALA A 246 37.99 -29.68 -2.78
N LEU A 247 37.49 -29.44 -4.01
CA LEU A 247 38.28 -29.56 -5.22
C LEU A 247 39.45 -28.55 -5.23
N GLY A 248 39.19 -27.29 -4.88
CA GLY A 248 40.24 -26.28 -4.75
C GLY A 248 41.31 -26.67 -3.73
N LEU A 249 40.89 -27.21 -2.58
CA LEU A 249 41.79 -27.70 -1.54
C LEU A 249 42.65 -28.88 -2.03
N ALA A 250 42.04 -29.84 -2.73
CA ALA A 250 42.73 -30.98 -3.30
C ALA A 250 43.81 -30.57 -4.32
N ILE A 251 43.55 -29.52 -5.11
CA ILE A 251 44.55 -28.93 -6.01
C ILE A 251 45.70 -28.30 -5.20
N THR A 252 45.41 -27.53 -4.14
CA THR A 252 46.45 -26.86 -3.34
C THR A 252 47.36 -27.82 -2.57
N TYR A 253 46.85 -28.97 -2.12
CA TYR A 253 47.64 -29.98 -1.41
C TYR A 253 48.19 -31.09 -2.32
N GLY A 254 48.02 -30.97 -3.65
CA GLY A 254 48.64 -31.88 -4.61
C GLY A 254 48.10 -33.31 -4.60
N LEU A 255 46.85 -33.53 -4.16
CA LEU A 255 46.23 -34.85 -4.08
C LEU A 255 45.66 -35.34 -5.42
N LEU A 256 45.70 -34.52 -6.47
CA LEU A 256 45.16 -34.80 -7.81
C LEU A 256 46.25 -34.86 -8.90
N GLY A 257 47.44 -35.36 -8.53
CA GLY A 257 48.55 -35.66 -9.47
C GLY A 257 48.50 -37.09 -9.98
#